data_AF-A0A948JPW0-F1
#
_entry.id   AF-A0A948JPW0-F1
#
_cell.length_a   1.000
_cell.length_b   1.000
_cell.length_c   1.000
_cell.angle_alpha   90.00
_cell.angle_beta   90.00
_cell.angle_gamma   90.00
#
_symmetry.space_group_name_H-M   'P 1'
#
loop_
_entity.id
_entity.type
_entity.pdbx_description
1 polymer ?
#
loop_
_entity_poly.entity_id
_entity_poly.type
_entity_poly.pdbx_seq_one_letter_code
_entity_poly.pdbx_strand_id
1 'polypeptide(L)' 'SVIESMACGTPVVAYNKGGALETVTEETGVFFGEQTPDALLEALEKVKQKIFDAHTLNAQAKKFSRKRFEEEIHKAIENL' A
#
# COMPACT_ATOMS: atom_id res chain seq x y z
N SER A 1 -3.43 -8.63 3.89
CA SER A 1 -2.28 -7.97 3.23
C SER A 1 -2.52 -6.47 3.07
N VAL A 2 -1.48 -5.63 2.92
CA VAL A 2 -1.66 -4.17 2.65
C VAL A 2 -2.44 -3.93 1.36
N ILE A 3 -2.21 -4.74 0.33
CA ILE A 3 -2.91 -4.65 -0.96
C ILE A 3 -4.41 -4.95 -0.80
N GLU A 4 -4.76 -5.99 -0.06
CA GLU A 4 -6.16 -6.37 0.18
C GLU A 4 -6.90 -5.32 1.02
N SER A 5 -6.24 -4.76 2.03
CA SER A 5 -6.78 -3.65 2.83
C SER A 5 -7.14 -2.45 1.95
N MET A 6 -6.19 -2.02 1.11
CA MET A 6 -6.41 -0.92 0.15
C MET A 6 -7.49 -1.27 -0.88
N ALA A 7 -7.56 -2.52 -1.35
CA ALA A 7 -8.61 -2.98 -2.26
C ALA A 7 -10.01 -2.87 -1.64
N CYS A 8 -10.13 -3.11 -0.33
CA CYS A 8 -11.34 -2.92 0.46
C CYS A 8 -11.60 -1.45 0.88
N GLY A 9 -10.80 -0.49 0.39
CA GLY A 9 -10.94 0.92 0.73
C GLY A 9 -10.47 1.27 2.15
N THR A 10 -9.63 0.44 2.76
CA THR A 10 -9.12 0.63 4.12
C THR A 10 -7.64 1.05 4.09
N PRO A 11 -7.29 2.26 4.58
CA PRO A 11 -5.91 2.73 4.59
C PRO A 11 -5.06 1.88 5.54
N VAL A 12 -3.74 1.91 5.33
CA VAL A 12 -2.82 1.03 6.06
C VAL A 12 -1.82 1.79 6.90
N VAL A 13 -1.48 1.23 8.07
CA VAL A 13 -0.27 1.59 8.81
C VAL A 13 0.74 0.47 8.59
N ALA A 14 1.88 0.78 8.00
CA ALA A 14 2.84 -0.24 7.55
C ALA A 14 4.26 0.04 8.07
N TYR A 15 5.02 -1.03 8.30
CA TYR A 15 6.44 -0.89 8.67
C TYR A 15 7.24 -0.42 7.46
N ASN A 16 8.12 0.56 7.64
CA ASN A 16 8.85 1.24 6.57
C ASN A 16 9.96 0.41 5.91
N LYS A 17 9.68 -0.85 5.53
CA LYS A 17 10.62 -1.80 4.92
C LYS A 17 9.92 -2.78 3.98
N GLY A 18 10.69 -3.39 3.08
CA GLY A 18 10.23 -4.46 2.19
C GLY A 18 9.13 -4.01 1.22
N GLY A 19 8.24 -4.93 0.83
CA GLY A 19 7.19 -4.65 -0.15
C GLY A 19 6.20 -3.56 0.25
N ALA A 20 6.16 -3.14 1.52
CA ALA A 20 5.36 -2.00 1.94
C ALA A 20 5.84 -0.69 1.29
N LEU A 21 7.15 -0.50 1.13
CA LEU A 21 7.76 0.67 0.47
C LEU A 21 7.37 0.78 -1.00
N GLU A 22 7.11 -0.36 -1.65
CA GLU A 22 6.74 -0.41 -3.06
C GLU A 22 5.24 -0.21 -3.28
N THR A 23 4.42 -0.63 -2.30
CA THR A 23 2.96 -0.74 -2.45
C THR A 23 2.19 0.40 -1.80
N VAL A 24 2.65 0.93 -0.66
CA VAL A 24 1.96 1.96 0.12
C VAL A 24 2.47 3.35 -0.28
N THR A 25 1.54 4.29 -0.40
CA THR A 25 1.79 5.70 -0.71
C THR A 25 1.23 6.60 0.39
N GLU A 26 1.60 7.88 0.37
CA GLU A 26 1.07 8.89 1.31
C GLU A 26 -0.46 9.05 1.27
N GLU A 27 -1.07 8.67 0.14
CA GLU A 27 -2.51 8.73 -0.14
C GLU A 27 -3.25 7.45 0.27
N THR A 28 -2.52 6.40 0.66
CA THR A 28 -3.10 5.07 0.95
C THR A 28 -2.72 4.54 2.32
N GLY A 29 -1.76 5.18 2.99
CA GLY A 29 -1.37 4.81 4.33
C GLY A 29 -0.36 5.74 4.98
N VAL A 30 0.17 5.27 6.11
CA VAL A 30 1.22 5.91 6.89
C VAL A 30 2.26 4.86 7.27
N PHE A 31 3.54 5.21 7.20
CA PHE A 31 4.61 4.34 7.65
C PHE A 31 5.00 4.58 9.11
N PHE A 32 5.45 3.53 9.79
CA PHE A 32 6.21 3.64 11.03
C PHE A 32 7.62 3.06 10.84
N GLY A 33 8.63 3.75 11.37
CA GLY A 33 10.05 3.47 11.10
C GLY A 33 10.72 2.52 12.08
N GLU A 34 10.25 2.48 13.33
CA GLU A 34 10.80 1.64 14.40
C GLU A 34 9.76 0.64 14.87
N GLN A 35 10.17 -0.61 15.15
CA GLN A 35 9.26 -1.64 15.66
C GLN A 35 9.03 -1.49 17.18
N THR A 36 8.65 -0.29 17.61
CA THR A 36 8.34 0.06 18.99
C THR A 36 6.86 0.43 19.12
N PRO A 37 6.26 0.22 20.31
CA PRO A 37 4.87 0.62 20.55
C PRO A 37 4.62 2.11 20.31
N ASP A 38 5.56 2.98 20.71
CA ASP A 38 5.41 4.43 20.59
C ASP A 38 5.40 4.89 19.11
N ALA A 39 6.31 4.35 18.29
CA ALA A 39 6.34 4.66 16.86
C ALA A 39 5.07 4.18 16.14
N LEU A 40 4.53 3.02 16.53
CA LEU A 40 3.26 2.52 15.99
C LEU A 40 2.08 3.41 16.44
N LEU A 41 2.05 3.82 17.71
CA LEU A 41 1.02 4.71 18.24
C LEU A 41 1.01 6.05 17.49
N GLU A 42 2.17 6.66 17.26
CA GLU A 42 2.27 7.87 16.45
C GLU A 42 1.70 7.69 15.04
N ALA A 43 2.01 6.58 14.38
CA ALA A 43 1.50 6.31 13.03
C ALA A 43 -0.03 6.09 13.03
N LEU A 44 -0.57 5.45 14.07
CA LEU A 44 -2.01 5.30 14.26
C LEU A 44 -2.71 6.64 14.48
N GLU A 45 -2.12 7.58 15.22
CA GLU A 45 -2.67 8.92 15.36
C GLU A 45 -2.60 9.72 14.06
N LYS A 46 -1.48 9.62 13.31
CA LYS A 46 -1.32 10.25 11.99
C LYS A 46 -2.35 9.73 10.98
N VAL A 47 -2.61 8.42 10.94
CA VAL A 47 -3.58 7.86 9.98
C VAL A 47 -5.02 8.29 10.31
N LYS A 48 -5.38 8.45 11.59
CA LYS A 48 -6.72 8.93 11.98
C LYS A 48 -7.00 10.37 11.57
N GLN A 49 -5.96 11.20 11.46
CA GLN A 49 -6.07 12.61 11.11
C GLN A 49 -6.12 12.88 9.60
N LYS A 50 -5.74 11.89 8.78
CA LYS A 50 -5.77 11.98 7.33
C LYS A 50 -7.14 11.56 6.78
N ILE A 51 -7.57 12.24 5.72
CA ILE A 51 -8.74 11.83 4.93
C ILE A 51 -8.24 10.96 3.77
N PHE A 52 -8.86 9.80 3.62
CA PHE A 52 -8.54 8.82 2.59
C PHE A 52 -9.72 8.64 1.64
N ASP A 53 -9.45 8.67 0.35
CA ASP A 53 -10.46 8.42 -0.67
C ASP A 53 -10.44 6.94 -1.08
N ALA A 54 -11.54 6.23 -0.84
CA ALA A 54 -11.62 4.79 -1.09
C ALA A 54 -11.32 4.41 -2.55
N HIS A 55 -11.63 5.28 -3.51
CA HIS A 55 -11.30 5.04 -4.92
C HIS A 55 -9.79 5.08 -5.17
N THR A 56 -9.08 6.00 -4.54
CA THR A 56 -7.62 6.13 -4.59
C THR A 56 -6.94 4.89 -4.01
N LEU A 57 -7.42 4.41 -2.86
CA LEU A 57 -6.91 3.18 -2.24
C LEU A 57 -7.10 1.97 -3.15
N ASN A 58 -8.30 1.80 -3.69
CA ASN A 58 -8.62 0.71 -4.60
C ASN A 58 -7.80 0.80 -5.91
N ALA A 59 -7.59 2.01 -6.45
CA ALA A 59 -6.79 2.24 -7.65
C ALA A 59 -5.32 1.87 -7.43
N GLN A 60 -4.75 2.18 -6.26
CA GLN A 60 -3.40 1.76 -5.91
C GLN A 60 -3.29 0.24 -5.81
N ALA A 61 -4.24 -0.43 -5.14
CA ALA A 61 -4.24 -1.89 -5.03
C ALA A 61 -4.32 -2.59 -6.40
N LYS A 62 -5.10 -2.04 -7.35
CA LYS A 62 -5.23 -2.58 -8.72
C LYS A 62 -3.91 -2.63 -9.50
N LYS A 63 -2.93 -1.77 -9.17
CA LYS A 63 -1.59 -1.84 -9.76
C LYS A 63 -0.85 -3.14 -9.42
N PHE A 64 -1.26 -3.84 -8.37
CA PHE A 64 -0.67 -5.11 -7.94
C PHE A 64 -1.63 -6.30 -8.21
N SER A 65 -2.57 -6.11 -9.14
CA SER A 65 -3.50 -7.18 -9.52
C SER A 65 -2.79 -8.30 -10.30
N ARG A 66 -3.31 -9.52 -10.15
CA ARG A 66 -2.85 -10.68 -10.92
C ARG A 66 -2.89 -10.44 -12.43
N LYS A 67 -3.97 -9.84 -12.94
CA LYS A 67 -4.13 -9.51 -14.35
C LYS A 67 -2.97 -8.63 -14.86
N ARG A 68 -2.64 -7.55 -14.13
CA ARG A 68 -1.52 -6.69 -14.51
C ARG A 68 -0.19 -7.45 -14.47
N PHE A 69 0.03 -8.28 -13.45
CA PHE A 69 1.23 -9.11 -13.39
C PHE A 69 1.38 -10.00 -14.62
N GLU A 70 0.32 -10.74 -15.00
CA GLU A 70 0.33 -11.61 -16.18
C GLU A 70 0.59 -10.81 -17.47
N GLU A 71 -0.07 -9.65 -17.65
CA GLU A 71 0.15 -8.77 -18.80
C GLU A 71 1.59 -8.26 -18.89
N GLU A 72 2.17 -7.80 -17.78
CA GLU A 72 3.53 -7.25 -17.76
C GLU A 72 4.59 -8.35 -17.94
N ILE A 73 4.36 -9.56 -17.42
CA ILE A 73 5.25 -10.71 -17.66
C ILE A 73 5.24 -11.11 -19.14
N HIS A 74 4.07 -11.21 -19.77
CA HIS A 74 4.00 -11.53 -21.20
C HIS A 74 4.74 -10.49 -22.05
N LYS A 75 4.49 -9.20 -21.80
CA LYS A 75 5.21 -8.11 -22.48
C LYS A 75 6.73 -8.20 -22.26
N ALA A 76 7.17 -8.52 -21.05
CA ALA A 76 8.59 -8.64 -20.76
C ALA A 76 9.23 -9.78 -21.57
N ILE A 77 8.52 -10.91 -21.74
CA ILE A 77 9.00 -12.06 -22.51
C ILE A 77 8.99 -11.80 -24.02
N GLU A 78 7.96 -11.14 -24.56
CA GLU A 78 7.86 -10.80 -25.99
C GLU A 78 8.92 -9.78 -26.45
N ASN A 79 9.46 -8.98 -25.52
CA ASN A 79 10.50 -7.97 -25.79
C ASN A 79 11.93 -8.46 -25.48
N LEU A 80 12.11 -9.76 -25.20
CA LEU A 80 13.42 -10.42 -25.12
C LEU A 80 13.89 -10.91 -26.50
#